data_AF-A0A399S3X0-F1
#
_entry.id   AF-A0A399S3X0-F1
#
_cell.length_a   1.000
_cell.length_b   1.000
_cell.length_c   1.000
_cell.angle_alpha   90.00
_cell.angle_beta   90.00
_cell.angle_gamma   90.00
#
_symmetry.space_group_name_H-M   'P 1'
#
loop_
_entity.id
_entity.type
_entity.pdbx_description
1 polymer ?
#
loop_
_entity_poly.entity_id
_entity_poly.type
_entity_poly.pdbx_seq_one_letter_code
_entity_poly.pdbx_strand_id
1 'polypeptide(L)' 'RVVREVSRNDGYNIGMNQGQVAGAGIAEHLHQHIVPRWGQDANFLPIIAKTKALPQLLGDVRASIAAAWPAPAGE' A
#
# COMPACT_ATOMS: atom_id res chain seq x y z
N ARG A 1 -9.27 -1.85 -7.56
CA ARG A 1 -10.06 -3.10 -7.71
C ARG A 1 -9.36 -4.25 -6.99
N VAL A 2 -8.25 -4.78 -7.53
CA VAL A 2 -7.52 -5.95 -6.99
C VAL A 2 -7.20 -5.81 -5.49
N VAL A 3 -6.58 -4.69 -5.07
CA VAL A 3 -6.24 -4.48 -3.66
C VAL A 3 -7.47 -4.55 -2.75
N ARG A 4 -8.62 -4.01 -3.17
CA ARG A 4 -9.88 -4.06 -2.41
C ARG A 4 -10.39 -5.49 -2.27
N GLU A 5 -10.29 -6.27 -3.34
CA GLU A 5 -10.73 -7.66 -3.37
C GLU A 5 -9.89 -8.52 -2.42
N VAL A 6 -8.57 -8.36 -2.47
CA VAL A 6 -7.62 -9.12 -1.66
C VAL A 6 -7.67 -8.71 -0.18
N SER A 7 -7.71 -7.41 0.10
CA SER A 7 -7.48 -6.88 1.45
C SER A 7 -8.74 -6.39 2.17
N ARG A 8 -9.88 -6.29 1.46
CA ARG A 8 -11.17 -5.80 1.99
C ARG A 8 -11.05 -4.47 2.73
N ASN A 9 -10.23 -3.56 2.20
CA ASN A 9 -10.02 -2.25 2.81
C ASN A 9 -11.23 -1.33 2.61
N ASP A 10 -11.40 -0.37 3.52
CA ASP A 10 -12.50 0.59 3.50
C ASP A 10 -12.24 1.73 2.49
N GLY A 11 -11.01 2.23 2.46
CA GLY A 11 -10.61 3.36 1.62
C GLY A 11 -9.12 3.35 1.24
N TYR A 12 -8.68 4.38 0.52
CA TYR A 12 -7.28 4.51 0.08
C TYR A 12 -6.74 5.91 0.35
N ASN A 13 -5.44 6.00 0.65
CA ASN A 13 -4.67 7.21 0.36
C ASN A 13 -3.87 6.98 -0.93
N ILE A 14 -3.97 7.92 -1.86
CA ILE A 14 -3.31 7.86 -3.16
C ILE A 14 -2.57 9.19 -3.32
N GLY A 15 -1.26 9.14 -3.53
CA GLY A 15 -0.44 10.33 -3.71
C GLY A 15 0.97 10.02 -4.20
N MET A 16 1.70 11.05 -4.58
CA MET A 16 3.04 10.95 -5.18
C MET A 16 3.93 12.02 -4.56
N ASN A 17 5.22 11.71 -4.41
CA ASN A 17 6.22 12.68 -3.97
C ASN A 17 7.10 13.04 -5.17
N GLN A 18 7.14 14.31 -5.57
CA GLN A 18 7.91 14.77 -6.72
C GLN A 18 9.05 15.71 -6.28
N GLY A 19 10.29 15.25 -6.50
CA GLY A 19 11.50 15.94 -6.06
C GLY A 19 11.89 15.64 -4.61
N GLN A 20 13.17 15.85 -4.27
CA GLN A 20 13.72 15.54 -2.94
C GLN A 20 13.00 16.30 -1.81
N VAL A 21 12.67 17.58 -2.03
CA VAL A 21 11.99 18.43 -1.03
C VAL A 21 10.59 17.89 -0.67
N ALA A 22 9.90 17.26 -1.62
CA ALA A 22 8.62 16.61 -1.38
C ALA A 22 8.75 15.23 -0.70
N GLY A 23 9.97 14.80 -0.36
CA GLY A 23 10.23 13.51 0.27
C GLY A 23 10.29 12.33 -0.71
N ALA A 24 10.65 12.56 -1.98
CA ALA A 24 10.89 11.47 -2.91
C ALA A 24 12.20 10.73 -2.54
N GLY A 25 12.09 9.45 -2.17
CA GLY A 25 13.26 8.62 -1.87
C GLY A 25 14.15 8.36 -3.08
N ILE A 26 13.55 8.28 -4.28
CA ILE A 26 14.24 8.21 -5.57
C ILE A 26 13.65 9.31 -6.45
N ALA A 27 14.26 10.49 -6.43
CA ALA A 27 13.69 11.68 -7.06
C ALA A 27 13.57 11.58 -8.59
N GLU A 28 14.40 10.75 -9.23
CA GLU A 28 14.41 10.55 -10.69
C GLU A 28 13.36 9.52 -11.17
N HIS A 29 12.78 8.74 -10.25
CA HIS A 29 11.77 7.73 -10.57
C HIS A 29 10.43 8.12 -9.96
N LEU A 30 9.54 8.65 -10.79
CA LEU A 30 8.19 9.01 -10.38
C LEU A 30 7.37 7.75 -10.10
N HIS A 31 6.84 7.62 -8.88
CA HIS A 31 6.00 6.50 -8.48
C HIS A 31 4.78 6.97 -7.71
N GLN A 32 3.68 6.25 -7.91
CA GLN A 32 2.40 6.51 -7.28
C GLN A 32 2.24 5.60 -6.06
N HIS A 33 2.01 6.18 -4.90
CA HIS A 33 1.64 5.41 -3.72
C HIS A 33 0.14 5.08 -3.76
N ILE A 34 -0.20 3.82 -3.49
CA ILE A 34 -1.57 3.35 -3.24
C ILE A 34 -1.55 2.65 -1.88
N VAL A 35 -2.10 3.31 -0.86
CA VAL A 35 -2.08 2.82 0.51
C VAL A 35 -3.50 2.43 0.93
N PRO A 36 -3.83 1.13 1.04
CA PRO A 36 -5.12 0.70 1.58
C PRO A 36 -5.26 1.12 3.05
N ARG A 37 -6.46 1.57 3.42
CA ARG A 37 -6.83 2.04 4.74
C ARG A 37 -8.05 1.28 5.28
N TRP A 38 -8.02 0.98 6.58
CA TRP A 38 -9.15 0.39 7.31
C TRP A 38 -9.59 1.32 8.43
N GLY A 39 -10.86 1.20 8.83
CA GLY A 39 -11.36 1.86 10.03
C GLY A 39 -10.48 1.51 11.23
N GLN A 40 -9.92 2.53 11.88
CA GLN A 40 -9.06 2.39 13.07
C GLN A 40 -7.72 1.66 12.81
N ASP A 41 -7.21 1.67 11.58
CA ASP A 41 -5.87 1.13 11.26
C ASP A 41 -4.71 1.90 11.91
N ALA A 42 -4.97 3.14 12.32
CA ALA A 42 -4.13 3.90 13.22
C ALA A 42 -4.57 3.64 14.67
N ASN A 43 -3.73 2.95 15.42
CA ASN A 43 -3.92 2.69 16.85
C ASN A 43 -2.78 3.34 17.66
N PHE A 44 -2.79 3.12 18.97
CA PHE A 44 -1.83 3.72 19.90
C PHE A 44 -0.43 3.07 19.85
N LEU A 45 -0.26 1.87 19.25
CA LEU A 45 1.03 1.17 19.25
C LEU A 45 2.15 1.99 18.59
N PRO A 46 1.97 2.59 17.40
CA PRO A 46 2.99 3.44 16.80
C PRO A 46 3.35 4.66 17.65
N ILE A 47 2.42 5.18 18.45
CA ILE A 47 2.63 6.39 19.25
C ILE A 47 3.32 6.06 20.59
N ILE A 48 2.79 5.10 21.34
CA ILE A 48 3.27 4.78 22.69
C ILE A 48 4.46 3.82 22.64
N ALA A 49 4.35 2.75 21.84
CA ALA A 49 5.34 1.68 21.78
C ALA A 49 6.34 1.84 20.61
N LYS A 50 6.21 2.91 19.79
CA LYS A 50 7.03 3.16 18.59
C LYS A 50 7.12 1.94 17.65
N THR A 51 6.06 1.11 17.65
CA THR A 51 6.03 -0.16 16.92
C THR A 51 4.76 -0.22 16.10
N LYS A 52 4.85 -0.71 14.86
CA LYS A 52 3.70 -0.97 13.99
C LYS A 52 3.56 -2.47 13.78
N ALA A 53 2.40 -3.01 14.16
CA ALA A 53 2.08 -4.40 13.84
C ALA A 53 1.84 -4.56 12.34
N LEU A 54 2.56 -5.48 11.71
CA LEU A 54 2.35 -5.88 10.31
C LEU A 54 1.87 -7.34 10.32
N PRO A 55 0.57 -7.59 10.06
CA PRO A 55 -0.01 -8.92 10.25
C PRO A 55 0.33 -9.93 9.15
N GLN A 56 0.92 -9.48 8.03
CA GLN A 56 1.25 -10.33 6.88
C GLN A 56 2.66 -10.03 6.37
N LEU A 57 3.34 -11.06 5.86
CA LEU A 57 4.65 -10.92 5.25
C LEU A 57 4.52 -10.28 3.86
N LEU A 58 5.55 -9.55 3.44
CA LEU A 58 5.58 -8.91 2.11
C LEU A 58 5.44 -9.92 0.97
N GLY A 59 6.04 -11.12 1.14
CA GLY A 59 5.95 -12.20 0.16
C GLY A 59 4.50 -12.67 -0.06
N ASP A 60 3.76 -12.86 1.03
CA ASP A 60 2.36 -13.30 1.00
C ASP A 60 1.48 -12.23 0.34
N VAL A 61 1.68 -10.97 0.72
CA VAL A 61 0.95 -9.83 0.12
C VAL A 61 1.24 -9.71 -1.37
N ARG A 62 2.50 -9.86 -1.78
CA ARG A 62 2.87 -9.87 -3.20
C ARG A 62 2.18 -11.00 -3.94
N ALA A 63 2.22 -12.22 -3.40
CA ALA A 63 1.62 -13.40 -4.02
C ALA A 63 0.10 -13.23 -4.17
N SER A 64 -0.59 -12.77 -3.13
CA SER A 64 -2.05 -12.59 -3.17
C SER A 64 -2.49 -11.50 -4.15
N ILE A 65 -1.76 -10.38 -4.22
CA ILE A 65 -2.06 -9.31 -5.19
C ILE A 65 -1.78 -9.78 -6.62
N ALA A 66 -0.66 -10.46 -6.86
CA ALA A 66 -0.30 -10.96 -8.19
C ALA A 66 -1.29 -12.01 -8.70
N ALA A 67 -1.75 -12.92 -7.84
CA ALA A 67 -2.70 -13.97 -8.20
C ALA A 67 -4.09 -13.42 -8.58
N ALA A 68 -4.52 -12.33 -7.95
CA ALA A 68 -5.78 -11.65 -8.26
C ALA A 68 -5.64 -10.59 -9.37
N TRP A 69 -4.43 -10.38 -9.91
CA TRP A 69 -4.22 -9.42 -10.98
C TRP A 69 -4.86 -9.94 -12.27
N PRO A 70 -5.71 -9.14 -12.94
CA PRO A 70 -6.35 -9.59 -14.16
C PRO A 70 -5.29 -9.91 -15.22
N ALA A 71 -5.47 -11.02 -15.92
CA ALA A 71 -4.70 -11.29 -17.13
C ALA A 71 -4.90 -10.12 -18.10
N PRO A 72 -3.86 -9.73 -18.87
CA PRO A 72 -4.05 -8.77 -19.94
C PRO A 72 -5.20 -9.28 -20.82
N ALA A 73 -6.17 -8.41 -21.09
CA ALA A 73 -7.17 -8.73 -22.09
C ALA A 73 -6.40 -9.02 -23.38
N GLY A 74 -6.59 -10.23 -23.93
CA GLY A 74 -5.99 -10.59 -25.22
C GLY A 74 -6.35 -9.53 -26.26
N GLU A 75 -5.37 -9.18 -27.08
CA GLU A 75 -5.57 -8.33 -28.27
C GLU A 75 -6.68 -8.85 -29.17
#